data_AF-A0A1W5VPR0-F1
#
_entry.id   AF-A0A1W5VPR0-F1
#
_cell.length_a   1.000
_cell.length_b   1.000
_cell.length_c   1.000
_cell.angle_alpha   90.00
_cell.angle_beta   90.00
_cell.angle_gamma   90.00
#
_symmetry.space_group_name_H-M   'P 1'
#
loop_
_entity.id
_entity.type
_entity.pdbx_description
1 polymer ?
#
loop_
_entity_poly.entity_id
_entity_poly.type
_entity_poly.pdbx_seq_one_letter_code
_entity_poly.pdbx_strand_id
1 'polypeptide(L)' 'MPSKAKKTEKLDSELKKLNREIGRRRIQVEHVFGRMKCFKIFSCVYRNRRKRLNLRFNLLAGIYNLDWVKDKQLN' A
#
# COMPACT_ATOMS: atom_id res chain seq x y z
N MET A 1 13.09 5.21 -2.05
CA MET A 1 12.38 6.49 -1.85
C MET A 1 12.47 7.27 -3.15
N PRO A 2 11.43 7.96 -3.66
CA PRO A 2 11.56 8.69 -4.92
C PRO A 2 12.51 9.89 -4.78
N SER A 3 13.37 10.09 -5.78
CA SER A 3 14.34 11.18 -5.82
C SER A 3 13.73 12.44 -6.44
N LYS A 4 13.98 13.60 -5.83
CA LYS A 4 13.51 14.90 -6.35
C LYS A 4 14.62 15.57 -7.16
N ALA A 5 14.23 16.33 -8.19
CA ALA A 5 15.15 17.21 -8.91
C ALA A 5 15.59 18.36 -8.01
N LYS A 6 16.80 18.90 -8.22
CA LYS A 6 17.20 20.18 -7.63
C LYS A 6 16.56 21.33 -8.41
N LYS A 7 16.47 22.52 -7.80
CA LYS A 7 15.77 23.68 -8.39
C LYS A 7 16.31 24.09 -9.76
N THR A 8 17.61 23.91 -10.01
CA THR A 8 18.32 24.33 -11.22
C THR A 8 18.71 23.17 -12.14
N GLU A 9 18.56 21.92 -11.72
CA GLU A 9 19.05 20.75 -12.46
C GLU A 9 17.91 19.79 -12.79
N LYS A 10 17.93 19.24 -14.02
CA LYS A 10 17.00 18.17 -14.42
C LYS A 10 17.37 16.88 -13.70
N LEU A 11 16.36 16.13 -13.25
CA LEU A 11 16.59 14.80 -12.68
C LEU A 11 17.17 13.86 -13.73
N ASP A 12 18.21 13.13 -13.33
CA ASP A 12 18.87 12.13 -14.15
C ASP A 12 17.85 11.09 -14.70
N SER A 13 18.14 10.57 -15.89
CA SER A 13 17.26 9.67 -16.63
C SER A 13 17.06 8.33 -15.90
N GLU A 14 18.08 7.80 -15.23
CA GLU A 14 17.97 6.55 -14.46
C GLU A 14 17.14 6.77 -13.20
N LEU A 15 17.33 7.89 -12.51
CA LEU A 15 16.50 8.26 -11.35
C LEU A 15 15.03 8.45 -11.72
N LYS A 16 14.73 8.96 -12.92
CA LYS A 16 13.34 9.05 -13.43
C LYS A 16 12.73 7.66 -13.65
N LYS A 17 13.48 6.72 -14.25
CA LYS A 17 13.01 5.33 -14.44
C LYS A 17 12.71 4.68 -13.09
N LEU A 18 13.62 4.83 -12.11
CA LEU A 18 13.44 4.32 -10.76
C LEU A 18 12.19 4.91 -10.08
N ASN A 19 12.00 6.22 -10.18
CA ASN A 19 10.79 6.87 -9.65
C ASN A 19 9.51 6.34 -10.26
N ARG A 20 9.50 6.08 -11.58
CA ARG A 20 8.36 5.51 -12.29
C ARG A 20 8.03 4.10 -11.79
N GLU A 21 9.05 3.27 -11.55
CA GLU A 21 8.86 1.93 -11.02
C GLU A 21 8.35 1.95 -9.57
N ILE A 22 8.90 2.83 -8.73
CA ILE A 22 8.39 3.06 -7.37
C ILE A 22 6.91 3.49 -7.42
N GLY A 23 6.55 4.39 -8.34
CA GLY A 23 5.17 4.82 -8.55
C GLY A 23 4.25 3.66 -8.93
N ARG A 24 4.68 2.82 -9.87
CA ARG A 24 3.92 1.63 -10.29
C ARG A 24 3.62 0.68 -9.12
N ARG A 25 4.63 0.42 -8.27
CA ARG A 25 4.46 -0.41 -7.07
C ARG A 25 3.53 0.25 -6.04
N ARG A 26 3.63 1.57 -5.85
CA ARG A 26 2.76 2.32 -4.94
C ARG A 26 1.29 2.26 -5.35
N ILE A 27 0.99 2.40 -6.64
CA ILE A 27 -0.39 2.31 -7.14
C ILE A 27 -1.06 0.99 -6.74
N GLN A 28 -0.36 -0.13 -6.93
CA GLN A 28 -0.87 -1.45 -6.53
C GLN A 28 -1.14 -1.51 -5.01
N VAL A 29 -0.21 -0.99 -4.21
CA VAL A 29 -0.33 -0.92 -2.75
C VAL A 29 -1.48 -0.01 -2.33
N GLU A 30 -1.68 1.13 -2.99
CA GLU A 30 -2.79 2.06 -2.74
C GLU A 30 -4.14 1.43 -3.03
N HIS A 31 -4.27 0.63 -4.09
CA HIS A 31 -5.49 -0.12 -4.37
C HIS A 31 -5.82 -1.12 -3.24
N VAL A 32 -4.80 -1.84 -2.74
CA VAL A 32 -4.97 -2.76 -1.59
C VAL A 32 -5.39 -1.98 -0.34
N PHE A 33 -4.73 -0.86 -0.03
CA PHE A 33 -5.11 -0.03 1.11
C PHE A 33 -6.51 0.57 0.95
N GLY A 34 -6.92 0.92 -0.27
CA GLY A 34 -8.28 1.37 -0.57
C GLY A 34 -9.33 0.33 -0.18
N ARG A 35 -9.09 -0.94 -0.50
CA ARG A 35 -9.95 -2.07 -0.08
C ARG A 35 -9.88 -2.32 1.43
N MET A 36 -8.69 -2.23 2.04
CA MET A 36 -8.54 -2.43 3.49
C MET A 36 -9.23 -1.35 4.33
N LYS A 37 -9.45 -0.14 3.78
CA LYS A 37 -10.22 0.92 4.46
C LYS A 37 -11.70 0.56 4.70
N CYS A 38 -12.21 -0.55 4.16
CA CYS A 38 -13.51 -1.08 4.58
C CYS A 38 -13.54 -1.44 6.08
N PHE A 39 -12.41 -1.83 6.66
CA PHE A 39 -12.33 -2.11 8.09
C PHE A 39 -12.14 -0.81 8.90
N LYS A 40 -12.99 -0.59 9.92
CA LYS A 40 -12.92 0.59 10.81
C LYS A 40 -11.55 0.82 11.45
N ILE A 41 -10.79 -0.26 11.64
CA ILE A 41 -9.42 -0.21 12.17
C ILE A 41 -8.45 0.57 11.27
N PHE A 42 -8.71 0.65 9.96
CA PHE A 42 -7.92 1.39 8.97
C PHE A 42 -8.55 2.72 8.57
N SER A 43 -9.88 2.84 8.62
CA SER A 43 -10.58 4.07 8.24
C SER A 43 -10.63 5.12 9.35
N CYS A 44 -10.52 4.71 10.62
CA CYS A 44 -10.64 5.59 11.78
C CYS A 44 -9.36 5.62 12.61
N VAL A 45 -9.25 6.62 13.49
CA VAL A 45 -8.14 6.72 14.45
C VAL A 45 -8.15 5.50 15.38
N TYR A 46 -7.05 4.75 15.37
CA TYR A 46 -6.87 3.58 16.21
C TYR A 46 -6.62 3.99 17.68
N ARG A 47 -7.62 3.78 18.54
CA ARG A 47 -7.58 4.19 19.97
C ARG A 47 -7.09 3.11 20.94
N ASN A 48 -6.84 1.88 20.49
CA ASN A 48 -6.41 0.79 21.37
C ASN A 48 -4.88 0.78 21.55
N ARG A 49 -4.35 0.14 22.61
CA ARG A 49 -2.90 -0.01 22.81
C ARG A 49 -2.29 -0.74 21.61
N ARG A 50 -1.22 -0.17 21.03
CA ARG A 50 -0.63 -0.63 19.76
C ARG A 50 0.14 -1.95 19.85
N LYS A 51 0.26 -2.55 21.05
CA LYS A 51 1.00 -3.81 21.29
C LYS A 51 0.61 -4.96 20.34
N ARG A 52 -0.67 -5.07 19.95
CA ARG A 52 -1.18 -6.11 19.04
C ARG A 52 -1.62 -5.58 17.67
N LEU A 53 -1.24 -4.36 17.30
CA LEU A 53 -1.64 -3.75 16.02
C LEU A 53 -1.16 -4.60 14.84
N ASN A 54 0.10 -5.04 14.84
CA ASN A 54 0.68 -5.87 13.78
C ASN A 54 -0.07 -7.20 13.64
N LEU A 55 -0.43 -7.85 14.74
CA LEU A 55 -1.19 -9.10 14.68
C LEU A 55 -2.59 -8.88 14.06
N ARG A 56 -3.30 -7.83 14.48
CA ARG A 56 -4.61 -7.49 13.89
C ARG A 56 -4.48 -7.18 12.40
N PHE A 57 -3.44 -6.45 12.01
CA PHE A 57 -3.13 -6.15 10.62
C PHE A 57 -2.91 -7.43 9.80
N ASN A 58 -2.04 -8.33 10.29
CA ASN A 58 -1.70 -9.57 9.59
C ASN A 58 -2.92 -10.48 9.41
N LEU A 59 -3.79 -10.57 10.43
CA LEU A 59 -5.02 -11.36 10.33
C LEU A 59 -5.98 -10.78 9.28
N LEU A 60 -6.17 -9.45 9.25
CA LEU A 60 -7.02 -8.80 8.25
C LEU A 60 -6.46 -8.93 6.83
N ALA A 61 -5.13 -8.82 6.68
CA ALA A 61 -4.47 -9.05 5.41
C ALA A 61 -4.65 -10.51 4.94
N GLY A 62 -4.56 -11.47 5.86
CA GLY A 62 -4.84 -12.89 5.58
C GLY A 62 -6.26 -13.12 5.08
N ILE A 63 -7.27 -12.56 5.77
CA ILE A 63 -8.68 -12.65 5.35
C ILE A 63 -8.87 -12.04 3.96
N TYR A 64 -8.37 -10.82 3.75
CA TYR A 64 -8.48 -10.14 2.46
C TYR A 64 -7.82 -10.95 1.31
N ASN A 65 -6.66 -11.56 1.57
CA ASN A 65 -5.98 -12.38 0.57
C ASN A 65 -6.78 -13.65 0.23
N LEU A 66 -7.44 -14.27 1.22
CA LEU A 66 -8.31 -15.42 0.99
C LEU A 66 -9.51 -15.04 0.11
N ASP A 67 -10.16 -13.91 0.41
CA ASP A 67 -11.28 -13.41 -0.39
C ASP A 67 -10.83 -13.05 -1.81
N TRP A 68 -9.68 -12.39 -1.95
CA TRP A 68 -9.12 -12.04 -3.26
C TRP A 68 -8.80 -13.26 -4.12
N VAL A 69 -8.25 -14.34 -3.53
CA VAL A 69 -7.99 -15.58 -4.25
C VAL A 69 -9.30 -16.22 -4.72
N LYS A 70 -10.35 -16.21 -3.89
CA LYS A 70 -11.68 -16.72 -4.28
C LYS A 70 -12.29 -15.92 -5.42
N ASP A 71 -12.27 -14.60 -5.33
CA ASP A 71 -12.78 -13.71 -6.39
C ASP A 71 -12.06 -13.94 -7.72
N LYS A 72 -10.78 -14.29 -7.69
CA LYS A 72 -9.99 -14.64 -8.88
C LYS A 72 -10.28 -16.03 -9.46
N GLN A 73 -10.84 -16.96 -8.69
CA GLN A 73 -11.20 -18.30 -9.18
C GLN A 73 -12.61 -18.35 -9.76
N LEU A 74 -13.46 -17.39 -9.39
CA LEU A 74 -14.83 -17.23 -9.88
C LEU A 74 -14.94 -16.40 -11.17
N ASN A 75 -13.86 -15.74 -11.59
CA ASN A 75 -13.74 -14.97 -12.83
C ASN A 75 -12.69 -15.59 -13.75
#